data_AF-A0A7K7K463-F1
#
_entry.id   AF-A0A7K7K463-F1
#
_cell.length_a   1.000
_cell.length_b   1.000
_cell.length_c   1.000
_cell.angle_alpha   90.00
_cell.angle_beta   90.00
_cell.angle_gamma   90.00
#
_symmetry.space_group_name_H-M   'P 1'
#
loop_
_entity.id
_entity.type
_entity.pdbx_description
1 polymer ?
#
loop_
_entity_poly.entity_id
_entity_poly.type
_entity_poly.pdbx_seq_one_letter_code
_entity_poly.pdbx_strand_id
1 'polypeptide(L)'
;QVANILLNGVKYESELNEPGEASEQPLSVKLLCSTICHMPKALRNLCINHFLGWLSFEGMLLFYTDFMGEVVFQGNPKAPHNSDEYQKYNTGVTMGCWGMCIYAFSAAFYSAVLEKLEERFSTRTLYFVAYLAFGLGTGLATLSRNVYVLLSLCATYGILFATLCTLPYSLLCDYYQSREFVGSQSEGTRRGMGVDISLLSCQYFLAQILVALAMGPLTAAVGSASSAMYFSSLVSFLGCLFSSLCVTYELLPPEELPPAEEQRPLLPRA
;
A
#
# COMPACT_ATOMS: atom_id res chain seq x y z
N GLN A 1 -28.80 37.48 -18.29
CA GLN A 1 -27.76 38.48 -17.97
C GLN A 1 -27.26 38.43 -16.51
N VAL A 2 -27.67 37.44 -15.70
CA VAL A 2 -27.15 37.23 -14.32
C VAL A 2 -26.20 36.01 -14.22
N ALA A 3 -26.04 35.24 -15.31
CA ALA A 3 -25.10 34.10 -15.37
C ALA A 3 -23.65 34.49 -15.71
N ASN A 4 -23.38 35.73 -16.17
CA ASN A 4 -22.04 36.16 -16.59
C ASN A 4 -21.16 36.75 -15.47
N ILE A 5 -21.67 36.86 -14.24
CA ILE A 5 -20.95 37.49 -13.13
C ILE A 5 -20.29 36.45 -12.20
N LEU A 6 -20.77 35.20 -12.17
CA LEU A 6 -20.17 34.12 -11.36
C LEU A 6 -18.99 33.41 -12.05
N LEU A 7 -18.77 33.62 -13.35
CA LEU A 7 -17.67 33.02 -14.12
C LEU A 7 -16.42 33.91 -14.22
N ASN A 8 -16.44 35.13 -13.65
CA ASN A 8 -15.30 36.07 -13.69
C ASN A 8 -14.48 36.12 -12.38
N GLY A 9 -14.71 35.19 -11.44
CA GLY A 9 -14.07 35.21 -10.12
C GLY A 9 -12.82 34.34 -9.95
N VAL A 10 -12.51 33.43 -10.88
CA VAL A 10 -11.33 32.56 -10.76
C VAL A 10 -10.71 32.33 -12.14
N LYS A 11 -10.14 33.40 -12.69
CA LYS A 11 -9.20 33.31 -13.80
C LYS A 11 -7.85 32.87 -13.20
N TYR A 12 -7.66 31.56 -13.00
CA TYR A 12 -6.32 30.99 -12.91
C TYR A 12 -5.73 31.13 -14.32
N GLU A 13 -5.02 32.22 -14.57
CA GLU A 13 -4.11 32.29 -15.71
C GLU A 13 -2.97 31.31 -15.45
N SER A 14 -3.16 30.09 -15.93
CA SER A 14 -2.06 29.22 -16.29
C SER A 14 -1.39 29.88 -17.50
N GLU A 15 -0.35 30.67 -17.26
CA GLU A 15 0.59 31.09 -18.30
C GLU A 15 1.32 29.85 -18.84
N LEU A 16 0.65 29.13 -19.74
CA LEU A 16 1.28 28.19 -20.67
C LEU A 16 1.93 29.00 -21.78
N ASN A 17 3.08 29.60 -21.48
CA ASN A 17 3.99 30.10 -22.49
C ASN A 17 4.79 28.94 -23.09
N GLU A 18 4.49 28.69 -24.37
CA GLU A 18 5.25 28.03 -25.42
C GLU A 18 5.61 26.53 -25.30
N PRO A 19 5.41 25.74 -26.38
CA PRO A 19 5.76 24.33 -26.42
C PRO A 19 7.27 24.19 -26.64
N GLY A 20 8.05 24.30 -25.56
CA GLY A 20 9.37 23.72 -25.54
C GLY A 20 9.20 22.21 -25.63
N GLU A 21 9.67 21.59 -26.72
CA GLU A 21 9.72 20.15 -26.94
C GLU A 21 10.34 19.43 -25.74
N ALA A 22 9.51 19.08 -24.76
CA ALA A 22 9.85 18.07 -23.78
C ALA A 22 9.77 16.74 -24.53
N SER A 23 10.91 16.31 -25.07
CA SER A 23 11.10 14.94 -25.54
C SER A 23 10.51 14.01 -24.49
N GLU A 24 9.36 13.40 -24.80
CA GLU A 24 8.84 12.23 -24.09
C GLU A 24 9.84 11.11 -24.33
N GLN A 25 10.94 11.12 -23.56
CA GLN A 25 11.86 10.00 -23.58
C GLN A 25 11.09 8.78 -23.09
N PRO A 26 11.09 7.68 -23.84
CA PRO A 26 10.45 6.45 -23.38
C PRO A 26 11.07 6.05 -22.04
N LEU A 27 10.21 5.75 -21.05
CA LEU A 27 10.60 5.26 -19.73
C LEU A 27 11.55 4.06 -19.89
N SER A 28 12.85 4.32 -19.81
CA SER A 28 13.87 3.28 -19.90
C SER A 28 14.02 2.60 -18.54
N VAL A 29 14.16 1.27 -18.53
CA VAL A 29 14.46 0.48 -17.31
C VAL A 29 15.68 1.02 -16.57
N LYS A 30 16.64 1.60 -17.31
CA LYS A 30 17.83 2.27 -16.74
C LYS A 30 17.47 3.54 -15.96
N LEU A 31 16.51 4.31 -16.45
CA LEU A 31 16.00 5.51 -15.78
C LEU A 31 15.25 5.12 -14.51
N LEU A 32 14.39 4.10 -14.57
CA LEU A 32 13.68 3.57 -13.41
C LEU A 32 14.64 3.09 -12.31
N CYS A 33 15.66 2.32 -12.69
CA CYS A 33 16.70 1.84 -11.78
C CYS A 33 17.47 3.01 -11.15
N SER A 34 17.85 4.01 -11.95
CA SER A 34 18.49 5.23 -11.46
C SER A 34 17.60 6.00 -10.47
N THR A 35 16.30 6.12 -10.75
CA THR A 35 15.33 6.81 -9.89
C THR A 35 15.09 6.07 -8.56
N ILE A 36 15.14 4.73 -8.57
CA ILE A 36 15.08 3.90 -7.35
C ILE A 36 16.36 4.09 -6.53
N CYS A 37 17.53 4.11 -7.17
CA CYS A 37 18.82 4.30 -6.49
C CYS A 37 18.96 5.70 -5.86
N HIS A 38 18.46 6.74 -6.52
CA HIS A 38 18.51 8.13 -6.04
C HIS A 38 17.25 8.53 -5.25
N MET A 39 16.53 7.56 -4.68
CA MET A 39 15.32 7.84 -3.91
C MET A 39 15.63 8.40 -2.52
N PRO A 40 14.99 9.52 -2.13
CA PRO A 40 15.17 10.04 -0.78
C PRO A 40 14.65 9.02 0.24
N LYS A 41 15.27 9.03 1.43
CA LYS A 41 15.09 7.98 2.43
C LYS A 41 13.62 7.78 2.85
N ALA A 42 12.85 8.86 3.01
CA ALA A 42 11.45 8.77 3.43
C ALA A 42 10.57 8.05 2.38
N LEU A 43 10.74 8.37 1.10
CA LEU A 43 10.02 7.71 0.02
C LEU A 43 10.45 6.26 -0.17
N ARG A 44 11.75 5.96 -0.01
CA ARG A 44 12.24 4.58 -0.06
C ARG A 44 11.64 3.72 1.04
N ASN A 45 11.57 4.26 2.26
CA ASN A 45 10.93 3.57 3.37
C ASN A 45 9.44 3.39 3.13
N LEU A 46 8.74 4.41 2.61
CA LEU A 46 7.33 4.28 2.22
C LEU A 46 7.12 3.15 1.19
N CYS A 47 7.95 3.11 0.15
CA CYS A 47 7.90 2.06 -0.88
C CYS A 47 8.15 0.66 -0.32
N ILE A 48 9.17 0.50 0.55
CA ILE A 48 9.44 -0.80 1.19
C ILE A 48 8.24 -1.23 2.04
N ASN A 49 7.69 -0.32 2.84
CA ASN A 49 6.53 -0.62 3.68
C ASN A 49 5.30 -1.01 2.85
N HIS A 50 5.02 -0.24 1.80
CA HIS A 50 3.90 -0.46 0.89
C HIS A 50 4.03 -1.80 0.17
N PHE A 51 5.23 -2.12 -0.32
CA PHE A 51 5.55 -3.43 -0.89
C PHE A 51 5.35 -4.57 0.10
N LEU A 52 5.83 -4.46 1.35
CA LEU A 52 5.58 -5.48 2.39
C LEU A 52 4.09 -5.66 2.67
N GLY A 53 3.32 -4.57 2.65
CA GLY A 53 1.87 -4.59 2.78
C GLY A 53 1.21 -5.43 1.68
N TRP A 54 1.45 -5.09 0.42
CA TRP A 54 0.95 -5.85 -0.72
C TRP A 54 1.43 -7.29 -0.74
N LEU A 55 2.70 -7.54 -0.39
CA LEU A 55 3.25 -8.89 -0.32
C LEU A 55 2.50 -9.75 0.71
N SER A 56 2.20 -9.18 1.89
CA SER A 56 1.40 -9.87 2.90
C SER A 56 -0.05 -10.08 2.45
N PHE A 57 -0.65 -9.06 1.82
CA PHE A 57 -2.04 -9.09 1.40
C PHE A 57 -2.27 -10.08 0.26
N GLU A 58 -1.47 -10.03 -0.81
CA GLU A 58 -1.55 -10.94 -1.95
C GLU A 58 -1.27 -12.39 -1.55
N GLY A 59 -0.33 -12.61 -0.61
CA GLY A 59 -0.07 -13.93 -0.03
C GLY A 59 -1.32 -14.56 0.60
N MET A 60 -2.13 -13.74 1.27
CA MET A 60 -3.36 -14.18 1.89
C MET A 60 -4.43 -14.33 0.81
N LEU A 61 -4.61 -13.30 -0.02
CA LEU A 61 -5.69 -13.20 -1.00
C LEU A 61 -5.70 -14.37 -1.98
N LEU A 62 -4.54 -14.72 -2.53
CA LEU A 62 -4.41 -15.76 -3.55
C LEU A 62 -4.68 -17.17 -3.01
N PHE A 63 -4.39 -17.41 -1.73
CA PHE A 63 -4.45 -18.74 -1.12
C PHE A 63 -5.57 -18.90 -0.09
N TYR A 64 -6.30 -17.84 0.24
CA TYR A 64 -7.31 -17.86 1.30
C TYR A 64 -8.44 -18.86 1.01
N THR A 65 -8.96 -18.90 -0.22
CA THR A 65 -10.05 -19.83 -0.58
C THR A 65 -9.59 -21.28 -0.58
N ASP A 66 -8.34 -21.52 -0.99
CA ASP A 66 -7.71 -22.84 -0.94
C ASP A 66 -7.49 -23.28 0.52
N PHE A 67 -7.02 -22.37 1.38
CA PHE A 67 -6.93 -22.57 2.82
C PHE A 67 -8.31 -22.91 3.44
N MET A 68 -9.41 -22.27 3.00
CA MET A 68 -10.76 -22.68 3.45
C MET A 68 -11.10 -24.10 3.01
N GLY A 69 -10.88 -24.43 1.74
CA GLY A 69 -11.19 -25.73 1.17
C GLY A 69 -10.40 -26.86 1.81
N GLU A 70 -9.07 -26.74 1.82
CA GLU A 70 -8.15 -27.79 2.25
C GLU A 70 -8.04 -27.90 3.77
N VAL A 71 -7.86 -26.78 4.48
CA VAL A 71 -7.46 -26.82 5.89
C VAL A 71 -8.66 -26.72 6.82
N VAL A 72 -9.58 -25.81 6.55
CA VAL A 72 -10.74 -25.57 7.42
C VAL A 72 -11.81 -26.63 7.22
N PHE A 73 -12.16 -26.91 5.96
CA PHE A 73 -13.17 -27.90 5.61
C PHE A 73 -12.60 -29.32 5.42
N GLN A 74 -11.28 -29.49 5.54
CA GLN A 74 -10.59 -30.79 5.39
C GLN A 74 -10.91 -31.46 4.04
N GLY A 75 -11.08 -30.66 3.00
CA GLY A 75 -11.31 -31.12 1.65
C GLY A 75 -10.01 -31.46 0.93
N ASN A 76 -10.15 -32.09 -0.24
CA ASN A 76 -9.01 -32.38 -1.10
C ASN A 76 -9.32 -31.98 -2.55
N PRO A 77 -8.64 -30.98 -3.14
CA PRO A 77 -8.88 -30.56 -4.51
C PRO A 77 -8.47 -31.60 -5.55
N LYS A 78 -7.61 -32.57 -5.19
CA LYS A 78 -7.15 -33.65 -6.07
C LYS A 78 -8.03 -34.90 -6.00
N ALA A 79 -9.04 -34.93 -5.12
CA ALA A 79 -9.96 -36.06 -5.01
C ALA A 79 -10.93 -36.12 -6.21
N PRO A 80 -11.44 -37.30 -6.59
CA PRO A 80 -12.43 -37.42 -7.66
C PRO A 80 -13.66 -36.54 -7.40
N HIS A 81 -14.24 -35.92 -8.43
CA HIS A 81 -15.35 -34.97 -8.28
C HIS A 81 -16.60 -35.55 -7.56
N ASN A 82 -16.79 -36.86 -7.63
CA ASN A 82 -17.91 -37.57 -6.98
C ASN A 82 -17.60 -37.98 -5.52
N SER A 83 -16.44 -37.62 -4.99
CA SER A 83 -16.03 -37.96 -3.62
C SER A 83 -16.50 -36.91 -2.60
N ASP A 84 -16.70 -37.35 -1.36
CA ASP A 84 -17.06 -36.48 -0.25
C ASP A 84 -15.94 -35.47 0.05
N GLU A 85 -14.67 -35.83 -0.16
CA GLU A 85 -13.51 -34.96 0.03
C GLU A 85 -13.50 -33.78 -0.95
N TYR A 86 -13.90 -34.01 -2.20
CA TYR A 86 -14.02 -32.93 -3.19
C TYR A 86 -15.19 -32.01 -2.85
N GLN A 87 -16.32 -32.56 -2.39
CA GLN A 87 -17.48 -31.76 -1.96
C GLN A 87 -17.17 -30.89 -0.74
N LYS A 88 -16.39 -31.41 0.23
CA LYS A 88 -15.88 -30.62 1.36
C LYS A 88 -14.99 -29.47 0.90
N TYR A 89 -14.07 -29.72 -0.03
CA TYR A 89 -13.22 -28.68 -0.61
C TYR A 89 -14.06 -27.57 -1.27
N ASN A 90 -15.02 -27.95 -2.13
CA ASN A 90 -15.89 -26.99 -2.81
C ASN A 90 -16.77 -26.19 -1.84
N THR A 91 -17.26 -26.83 -0.78
CA THR A 91 -18.00 -26.15 0.30
C THR A 91 -17.10 -25.12 1.00
N GLY A 92 -15.86 -25.49 1.30
CA GLY A 92 -14.88 -24.56 1.88
C GLY A 92 -14.55 -23.39 0.95
N VAL A 93 -14.32 -23.65 -0.34
CA VAL A 93 -14.11 -22.58 -1.34
C VAL A 93 -15.32 -21.64 -1.39
N THR A 94 -16.54 -22.19 -1.38
CA THR A 94 -17.79 -21.39 -1.37
C THR A 94 -17.87 -20.50 -0.13
N MET A 95 -17.54 -21.02 1.04
CA MET A 95 -17.47 -20.22 2.27
C MET A 95 -16.34 -19.19 2.24
N GLY A 96 -15.21 -19.51 1.61
CA GLY A 96 -14.13 -18.57 1.33
C GLY A 96 -14.63 -17.40 0.47
N CYS A 97 -15.42 -17.66 -0.58
CA CYS A 97 -16.03 -16.62 -1.40
C CYS A 97 -16.94 -15.69 -0.57
N TRP A 98 -17.72 -16.22 0.37
CA TRP A 98 -18.49 -15.38 1.30
C TRP A 98 -17.59 -14.50 2.19
N GLY A 99 -16.45 -15.02 2.64
CA GLY A 99 -15.43 -14.25 3.34
C GLY A 99 -14.86 -13.12 2.47
N MET A 100 -14.61 -13.39 1.19
CA MET A 100 -14.17 -12.39 0.21
C MET A 100 -15.24 -11.32 -0.04
N CYS A 101 -16.53 -11.67 -0.01
CA CYS A 101 -17.60 -10.67 -0.05
C CYS A 101 -17.56 -9.75 1.19
N ILE A 102 -17.39 -10.30 2.40
CA ILE A 102 -17.26 -9.51 3.63
C ILE A 102 -16.05 -8.58 3.55
N TYR A 103 -14.92 -9.08 3.08
CA TYR A 103 -13.72 -8.30 2.78
C TYR A 103 -14.06 -7.09 1.89
N ALA A 104 -14.74 -7.31 0.75
CA ALA A 104 -15.06 -6.26 -0.20
C ALA A 104 -16.00 -5.20 0.40
N PHE A 105 -17.03 -5.61 1.14
CA PHE A 105 -17.91 -4.69 1.86
C PHE A 105 -17.15 -3.88 2.92
N SER A 106 -16.26 -4.55 3.67
CA SER A 106 -15.43 -3.90 4.69
C SER A 106 -14.48 -2.89 4.08
N ALA A 107 -13.85 -3.22 2.94
CA ALA A 107 -13.00 -2.29 2.20
C ALA A 107 -13.79 -1.06 1.72
N ALA A 108 -14.95 -1.27 1.09
CA ALA A 108 -15.79 -0.17 0.62
C ALA A 108 -16.26 0.73 1.76
N PHE A 109 -16.70 0.14 2.88
CA PHE A 109 -17.10 0.89 4.06
C PHE A 109 -15.92 1.66 4.65
N TYR A 110 -14.79 0.99 4.91
CA TYR A 110 -13.61 1.63 5.51
C TYR A 110 -13.07 2.75 4.63
N SER A 111 -12.97 2.58 3.31
CA SER A 111 -12.59 3.65 2.38
C SER A 111 -13.50 4.88 2.49
N ALA A 112 -14.82 4.70 2.66
CA ALA A 112 -15.75 5.81 2.84
C ALA A 112 -15.56 6.56 4.17
N VAL A 113 -15.12 5.86 5.24
CA VAL A 113 -14.85 6.50 6.54
C VAL A 113 -13.40 6.98 6.67
N LEU A 114 -12.50 6.56 5.78
CA LEU A 114 -11.05 6.75 5.92
C LEU A 114 -10.68 8.24 5.96
N GLU A 115 -11.27 9.06 5.09
CA GLU A 115 -11.05 10.52 5.10
C GLU A 115 -11.40 11.14 6.46
N LYS A 116 -12.50 10.70 7.07
CA LYS A 116 -12.92 11.16 8.42
C LYS A 116 -12.02 10.63 9.53
N LEU A 117 -11.41 9.47 9.33
CA LEU A 117 -10.43 8.92 10.26
C LEU A 117 -9.08 9.65 10.14
N GLU A 118 -8.65 10.03 8.94
CA GLU A 118 -7.45 10.86 8.72
C GLU A 118 -7.58 12.25 9.37
N GLU A 119 -8.78 12.84 9.38
CA GLU A 119 -9.05 14.10 10.10
C GLU A 119 -8.91 13.97 11.64
N ARG A 120 -9.06 12.76 12.19
CA ARG A 120 -9.15 12.50 13.64
C ARG A 120 -7.96 11.78 14.22
N PHE A 121 -7.27 10.95 13.42
CA PHE A 121 -6.17 10.10 13.81
C PHE A 121 -4.97 10.37 12.90
N SER A 122 -3.77 10.28 13.47
CA SER A 122 -2.54 10.37 12.66
C SER A 122 -2.46 9.20 11.67
N THR A 123 -2.00 9.48 10.45
CA THR A 123 -1.70 8.49 9.40
C THR A 123 -0.82 7.35 9.91
N ARG A 124 0.09 7.63 10.85
CA ARG A 124 0.91 6.61 11.53
C ARG A 124 0.07 5.57 12.26
N THR A 125 -0.93 6.04 13.00
CA THR A 125 -1.82 5.17 13.79
C THR A 125 -2.68 4.32 12.87
N LEU A 126 -3.22 4.91 11.80
CA LEU A 126 -4.04 4.19 10.82
C LEU A 126 -3.23 3.07 10.14
N TYR A 127 -2.01 3.37 9.71
CA TYR A 127 -1.08 2.36 9.17
C TYR A 127 -0.80 1.23 10.17
N PHE A 128 -0.38 1.58 11.39
CA PHE A 128 -0.03 0.61 12.41
C PHE A 128 -1.21 -0.32 12.74
N VAL A 129 -2.39 0.26 12.97
CA VAL A 129 -3.61 -0.49 13.29
C VAL A 129 -4.03 -1.38 12.13
N ALA A 130 -3.95 -0.91 10.88
CA ALA A 130 -4.33 -1.71 9.72
C ALA A 130 -3.45 -2.96 9.55
N TYR A 131 -2.12 -2.80 9.62
CA TYR A 131 -1.20 -3.94 9.55
C TYR A 131 -1.35 -4.87 10.76
N LEU A 132 -1.46 -4.33 11.97
CA LEU A 132 -1.63 -5.15 13.16
C LEU A 132 -2.93 -5.95 13.13
N ALA A 133 -4.05 -5.33 12.76
CA ALA A 133 -5.35 -5.97 12.66
C ALA A 133 -5.37 -7.06 11.59
N PHE A 134 -4.71 -6.83 10.45
CA PHE A 134 -4.55 -7.86 9.42
C PHE A 134 -3.65 -9.00 9.88
N GLY A 135 -2.46 -8.70 10.44
CA GLY A 135 -1.50 -9.70 10.88
C GLY A 135 -2.06 -10.61 11.97
N LEU A 136 -2.69 -10.02 13.00
CA LEU A 136 -3.40 -10.75 14.04
C LEU A 136 -4.62 -11.49 13.48
N GLY A 137 -5.44 -10.84 12.65
CA GLY A 137 -6.63 -11.46 12.09
C GLY A 137 -6.30 -12.68 11.22
N THR A 138 -5.30 -12.57 10.34
CA THR A 138 -4.82 -13.68 9.51
C THR A 138 -4.21 -14.79 10.37
N GLY A 139 -3.41 -14.45 11.38
CA GLY A 139 -2.83 -15.42 12.32
C GLY A 139 -3.90 -16.18 13.11
N LEU A 140 -4.89 -15.48 13.66
CA LEU A 140 -6.02 -16.06 14.39
C LEU A 140 -6.91 -16.90 13.45
N ALA A 141 -7.15 -16.44 12.23
CA ALA A 141 -7.88 -17.20 11.22
C ALA A 141 -7.18 -18.53 10.88
N THR A 142 -5.85 -18.54 10.87
CA THR A 142 -5.05 -19.74 10.62
C THR A 142 -5.17 -20.77 11.75
N LEU A 143 -5.28 -20.29 13.00
CA LEU A 143 -5.38 -21.14 14.20
C LEU A 143 -6.81 -21.60 14.50
N SER A 144 -7.80 -20.85 14.04
CA SER A 144 -9.21 -21.13 14.28
C SER A 144 -9.76 -22.14 13.27
N ARG A 145 -10.71 -22.96 13.72
CA ARG A 145 -11.52 -23.85 12.86
C ARG A 145 -12.98 -23.42 12.78
N ASN A 146 -13.35 -22.35 13.49
CA ASN A 146 -14.73 -21.88 13.52
C ASN A 146 -14.97 -20.92 12.33
N VAL A 147 -15.76 -21.39 11.36
CA VAL A 147 -16.05 -20.66 10.11
C VAL A 147 -16.60 -19.26 10.37
N TYR A 148 -17.44 -19.06 11.39
CA TYR A 148 -17.98 -17.73 11.71
C TYR A 148 -16.91 -16.77 12.19
N VAL A 149 -15.95 -17.26 12.98
CA VAL A 149 -14.78 -16.46 13.40
C VAL A 149 -13.96 -16.08 12.18
N LEU A 150 -13.67 -17.03 11.29
CA LEU A 150 -12.89 -16.78 10.07
C LEU A 150 -13.57 -15.74 9.17
N LEU A 151 -14.88 -15.86 8.95
CA LEU A 151 -15.65 -14.89 8.18
C LEU A 151 -15.63 -13.50 8.81
N SER A 152 -15.73 -13.41 10.14
CA SER A 152 -15.65 -12.11 10.83
C SER A 152 -14.27 -11.46 10.68
N LEU A 153 -13.20 -12.26 10.68
CA LEU A 153 -11.83 -11.78 10.53
C LEU A 153 -11.53 -11.28 9.12
N CYS A 154 -12.30 -11.67 8.10
CA CYS A 154 -12.19 -11.10 6.75
C CYS A 154 -12.42 -9.59 6.69
N ALA A 155 -13.10 -9.01 7.68
CA ALA A 155 -13.23 -7.56 7.77
C ALA A 155 -11.86 -6.86 7.90
N THR A 156 -10.90 -7.46 8.61
CA THR A 156 -9.56 -6.88 8.78
C THR A 156 -8.78 -6.84 7.47
N TYR A 157 -9.09 -7.76 6.55
CA TYR A 157 -8.50 -7.78 5.20
C TYR A 157 -8.94 -6.55 4.41
N GLY A 158 -10.20 -6.13 4.58
CA GLY A 158 -10.75 -4.96 3.88
C GLY A 158 -10.12 -3.66 4.38
N ILE A 159 -9.88 -3.58 5.70
CA ILE A 159 -9.21 -2.45 6.34
C ILE A 159 -7.79 -2.29 5.79
N LEU A 160 -7.00 -3.37 5.72
CA LEU A 160 -5.64 -3.30 5.18
C LEU A 160 -5.65 -2.92 3.69
N PHE A 161 -6.49 -3.56 2.87
CA PHE A 161 -6.57 -3.25 1.44
C PHE A 161 -6.87 -1.78 1.18
N ALA A 162 -7.93 -1.25 1.81
CA ALA A 162 -8.30 0.14 1.66
C ALA A 162 -7.21 1.10 2.18
N THR A 163 -6.53 0.75 3.27
CA THR A 163 -5.36 1.48 3.78
C THR A 163 -4.23 1.52 2.74
N LEU A 164 -3.91 0.39 2.10
CA LEU A 164 -2.88 0.30 1.07
C LEU A 164 -3.26 1.10 -0.18
N CYS A 165 -4.53 1.14 -0.55
CA CYS A 165 -4.98 1.91 -1.72
C CYS A 165 -4.97 3.43 -1.52
N THR A 166 -4.99 3.92 -0.28
CA THR A 166 -5.16 5.36 0.00
C THR A 166 -3.97 5.98 0.71
N LEU A 167 -3.61 5.50 1.90
CA LEU A 167 -2.64 6.18 2.78
C LEU A 167 -1.24 6.39 2.17
N PRO A 168 -0.64 5.45 1.42
CA PRO A 168 0.69 5.69 0.84
C PRO A 168 0.67 6.77 -0.24
N TYR A 169 -0.44 6.89 -0.97
CA TYR A 169 -0.61 7.93 -1.97
C TYR A 169 -0.83 9.30 -1.31
N SER A 170 -1.62 9.36 -0.23
CA SER A 170 -1.75 10.58 0.58
C SER A 170 -0.40 11.04 1.14
N LEU A 171 0.37 10.14 1.76
CA LEU A 171 1.72 10.44 2.28
C LEU A 171 2.69 10.89 1.19
N LEU A 172 2.60 10.29 -0.01
CA LEU A 172 3.41 10.73 -1.14
C LEU A 172 3.08 12.18 -1.53
N CYS A 173 1.79 12.54 -1.58
CA CYS A 173 1.36 13.90 -1.84
C CYS A 173 1.92 14.87 -0.78
N ASP A 174 1.86 14.50 0.50
CA ASP A 174 2.39 15.32 1.60
C ASP A 174 3.91 15.52 1.49
N TYR A 175 4.67 14.46 1.16
CA TYR A 175 6.10 14.57 0.90
C TYR A 175 6.40 15.58 -0.21
N TYR A 176 5.66 15.54 -1.31
CA TYR A 176 5.85 16.45 -2.44
C TYR A 176 5.42 17.90 -2.14
N GLN A 177 4.49 18.12 -1.19
CA GLN A 177 4.12 19.46 -0.74
C GLN A 177 5.15 20.06 0.23
N SER A 178 5.90 19.22 0.96
CA SER A 178 6.93 19.68 1.88
C SER A 178 8.18 20.20 1.14
N ARG A 179 8.66 21.39 1.54
CA ARG A 179 9.88 22.01 0.98
C ARG A 179 11.18 21.28 1.34
N GLU A 180 11.16 20.39 2.33
CA GLU A 180 12.32 19.54 2.68
C GLU A 180 12.57 18.43 1.65
N PHE A 181 11.50 17.89 1.04
CA PHE A 181 11.63 16.78 0.08
C PHE A 181 11.97 17.28 -1.32
N VAL A 182 11.42 18.44 -1.69
CA VAL A 182 11.83 19.22 -2.84
C VAL A 182 13.03 20.05 -2.41
N GLY A 183 14.19 19.40 -2.19
CA GLY A 183 15.45 20.12 -2.02
C GLY A 183 15.55 21.25 -3.05
N SER A 184 16.12 22.40 -2.65
CA SER A 184 16.31 23.59 -3.49
C SER A 184 16.46 23.16 -4.95
N GLN A 185 15.60 23.65 -5.84
CA GLN A 185 15.49 23.25 -7.26
C GLN A 185 16.79 23.37 -8.08
N SER A 186 17.92 23.65 -7.43
CA SER A 186 19.28 23.70 -7.93
C SER A 186 19.90 22.34 -8.32
N GLU A 187 19.39 21.18 -7.84
CA GLU A 187 19.98 19.87 -8.16
C GLU A 187 19.14 19.03 -9.13
N GLY A 188 18.94 19.56 -10.34
CA GLY A 188 18.99 18.84 -11.63
C GLY A 188 18.14 17.57 -11.90
N THR A 189 17.39 17.04 -10.95
CA THR A 189 16.67 15.77 -11.08
C THR A 189 15.18 16.05 -11.08
N ARG A 190 14.58 16.21 -12.27
CA ARG A 190 13.11 16.36 -12.44
C ARG A 190 12.40 15.03 -12.12
N ARG A 191 12.42 14.62 -10.84
CA ARG A 191 11.66 13.45 -10.36
C ARG A 191 10.19 13.84 -10.28
N GLY A 192 9.41 13.44 -11.29
CA GLY A 192 7.99 13.74 -11.35
C GLY A 192 7.20 12.90 -10.34
N MET A 193 6.23 13.53 -9.66
CA MET A 193 5.26 12.86 -8.77
C MET A 193 4.58 11.67 -9.46
N GLY A 194 4.30 11.78 -10.77
CA GLY A 194 3.73 10.67 -11.55
C GLY A 194 4.61 9.42 -11.63
N VAL A 195 5.95 9.57 -11.61
CA VAL A 195 6.87 8.42 -11.58
C VAL A 195 6.74 7.68 -10.25
N ASP A 196 6.65 8.41 -9.14
CA ASP A 196 6.55 7.82 -7.81
C ASP A 196 5.19 7.19 -7.53
N ILE A 197 4.12 7.82 -8.02
CA ILE A 197 2.78 7.20 -8.03
C ILE A 197 2.82 5.90 -8.84
N SER A 198 3.43 5.90 -10.04
CA SER A 198 3.53 4.70 -10.85
C SER A 198 4.38 3.61 -10.20
N LEU A 199 5.41 4.00 -9.43
CA LEU A 199 6.25 3.07 -8.68
C LEU A 199 5.49 2.45 -7.50
N LEU A 200 4.68 3.22 -6.75
CA LEU A 200 3.81 2.66 -5.72
C LEU A 200 2.80 1.69 -6.35
N SER A 201 2.16 2.09 -7.44
CA SER A 201 1.19 1.25 -8.14
C SER A 201 1.81 0.00 -8.77
N CYS A 202 3.08 -0.02 -9.17
CA CYS A 202 3.67 -1.24 -9.72
C CYS A 202 4.01 -2.29 -8.65
N GLN A 203 4.06 -1.89 -7.37
CA GLN A 203 4.43 -2.79 -6.28
C GLN A 203 3.41 -3.90 -6.04
N TYR A 204 2.11 -3.67 -6.27
CA TYR A 204 1.11 -4.74 -6.10
C TYR A 204 1.36 -5.87 -7.10
N PHE A 205 1.65 -5.55 -8.37
CA PHE A 205 1.97 -6.55 -9.39
C PHE A 205 3.26 -7.30 -9.04
N LEU A 206 4.28 -6.57 -8.58
CA LEU A 206 5.54 -7.17 -8.17
C LEU A 206 5.33 -8.13 -6.99
N ALA A 207 4.55 -7.72 -6.00
CA ALA A 207 4.18 -8.54 -4.85
C ALA A 207 3.43 -9.82 -5.30
N GLN A 208 2.46 -9.68 -6.21
CA GLN A 208 1.69 -10.81 -6.74
C GLN A 208 2.58 -11.83 -7.46
N ILE A 209 3.51 -11.37 -8.31
CA ILE A 209 4.48 -12.24 -9.01
C ILE A 209 5.36 -12.97 -7.99
N LEU A 210 5.90 -12.26 -7.01
CA LEU A 210 6.79 -12.84 -6.01
C LEU A 210 6.07 -13.86 -5.12
N VAL A 211 4.84 -13.57 -4.69
CA VAL A 211 4.00 -14.50 -3.94
C VAL A 211 3.73 -15.75 -4.79
N ALA A 212 3.30 -15.61 -6.04
CA ALA A 212 3.02 -16.75 -6.91
C ALA A 212 4.25 -17.66 -7.09
N LEU A 213 5.45 -17.07 -7.19
CA LEU A 213 6.71 -17.83 -7.30
C LEU A 213 7.16 -18.46 -5.98
N ALA A 214 7.03 -17.74 -4.86
CA ALA A 214 7.55 -18.18 -3.56
C ALA A 214 6.64 -19.20 -2.87
N MET A 215 5.32 -19.10 -3.08
CA MET A 215 4.35 -19.90 -2.35
C MET A 215 4.35 -21.38 -2.76
N GLY A 216 4.65 -21.71 -4.02
CA GLY A 216 4.77 -23.10 -4.47
C GLY A 216 5.84 -23.88 -3.67
N PRO A 217 7.11 -23.44 -3.69
CA PRO A 217 8.17 -24.03 -2.87
C PRO A 217 7.88 -24.01 -1.37
N LEU A 218 7.30 -22.91 -0.85
CA LEU A 218 6.99 -22.79 0.57
C LEU A 218 5.94 -23.82 1.01
N THR A 219 4.86 -24.00 0.23
CA THR A 219 3.84 -25.00 0.50
C THR A 219 4.39 -26.41 0.37
N ALA A 220 5.31 -26.68 -0.57
CA ALA A 220 5.98 -27.97 -0.67
C ALA A 220 6.86 -28.29 0.54
N ALA A 221 7.56 -27.29 1.09
CA ALA A 221 8.41 -27.46 2.26
C ALA A 221 7.62 -27.65 3.57
N VAL A 222 6.52 -26.90 3.75
CA VAL A 222 5.68 -26.96 4.95
C VAL A 222 4.67 -28.12 4.89
N GLY A 223 4.25 -28.51 3.69
CA GLY A 223 3.28 -29.59 3.45
C GLY A 223 1.82 -29.21 3.72
N SER A 224 1.48 -27.92 3.80
CA SER A 224 0.11 -27.45 4.06
C SER A 224 -0.17 -26.11 3.40
N ALA A 225 -1.39 -25.92 2.89
CA ALA A 225 -1.90 -24.63 2.41
C ALA A 225 -1.94 -23.53 3.50
N SER A 226 -1.83 -23.89 4.78
CA SER A 226 -1.71 -22.93 5.89
C SER A 226 -0.42 -22.09 5.82
N SER A 227 0.59 -22.55 5.08
CA SER A 227 1.88 -21.85 4.91
C SER A 227 1.69 -20.42 4.41
N ALA A 228 0.75 -20.20 3.50
CA ALA A 228 0.45 -18.90 2.92
C ALA A 228 -0.06 -17.91 3.97
N MET A 229 -0.98 -18.38 4.81
CA MET A 229 -1.58 -17.57 5.87
C MET A 229 -0.55 -17.19 6.94
N TYR A 230 0.32 -18.13 7.33
CA TYR A 230 1.43 -17.83 8.25
C TYR A 230 2.44 -16.86 7.64
N PHE A 231 2.80 -17.04 6.37
CA PHE A 231 3.67 -16.12 5.64
C PHE A 231 3.08 -14.71 5.63
N SER A 232 1.81 -14.57 5.25
CA SER A 232 1.11 -13.29 5.23
C SER A 232 1.03 -12.62 6.60
N SER A 233 0.73 -13.39 7.65
CA SER A 233 0.72 -12.88 9.02
C SER A 233 2.11 -12.35 9.41
N LEU A 234 3.17 -13.13 9.18
CA LEU A 234 4.55 -12.75 9.50
C LEU A 234 4.99 -11.49 8.73
N VAL A 235 4.79 -11.46 7.41
CA VAL A 235 5.16 -10.31 6.57
C VAL A 235 4.38 -9.06 6.98
N SER A 236 3.11 -9.21 7.37
CA SER A 236 2.33 -8.09 7.89
C SER A 236 2.85 -7.58 9.24
N PHE A 237 3.27 -8.46 10.15
CA PHE A 237 3.94 -8.03 11.39
C PHE A 237 5.25 -7.29 11.11
N LEU A 238 6.06 -7.77 10.17
CA LEU A 238 7.27 -7.07 9.73
C LEU A 238 6.92 -5.71 9.12
N GLY A 239 5.89 -5.63 8.29
CA GLY A 239 5.36 -4.38 7.75
C GLY A 239 4.87 -3.43 8.85
N CYS A 240 4.20 -3.94 9.88
CA CYS A 240 3.74 -3.16 11.03
C CYS A 240 4.92 -2.53 11.79
N LEU A 241 5.96 -3.33 12.08
CA LEU A 241 7.18 -2.85 12.74
C LEU A 241 7.93 -1.85 11.85
N PHE A 242 8.07 -2.15 10.56
CA PHE A 242 8.75 -1.28 9.61
C PHE A 242 8.02 0.05 9.42
N SER A 243 6.69 0.01 9.31
CA SER A 243 5.81 1.17 9.32
C SER A 243 6.09 2.03 10.55
N SER A 244 6.05 1.47 11.76
CA SER A 244 6.23 2.25 12.99
C SER A 244 7.65 2.81 13.18
N LEU A 245 8.69 2.13 12.69
CA LEU A 245 10.09 2.47 12.96
C LEU A 245 10.77 3.26 11.85
N CYS A 246 10.36 3.07 10.59
CA CYS A 246 11.10 3.56 9.42
C CYS A 246 10.31 4.53 8.55
N VAL A 247 8.97 4.50 8.56
CA VAL A 247 8.18 5.44 7.75
C VAL A 247 8.10 6.79 8.45
N THR A 248 8.37 7.85 7.69
CA THR A 248 8.32 9.23 8.17
C THR A 248 6.90 9.76 8.01
N TYR A 249 6.16 9.96 9.10
CA TYR A 249 4.77 10.42 9.02
C TYR A 249 4.60 11.93 9.25
N GLU A 250 5.55 12.55 9.94
CA GLU A 250 5.55 13.99 10.23
C GLU A 250 6.73 14.62 9.48
N LEU A 251 6.40 15.61 8.65
CA LEU A 251 7.37 16.54 8.06
C LEU A 251 7.38 17.76 8.98
N LEU A 252 8.55 18.14 9.50
CA LEU A 252 8.66 19.24 10.45
C LEU A 252 8.05 20.52 9.84
N PRO A 253 7.18 21.24 10.56
CA PRO A 253 6.73 22.55 10.09
C PRO A 253 7.95 23.49 9.96
N PRO A 254 7.94 24.44 9.01
CA PRO A 254 9.09 25.29 8.67
C PRO A 254 9.69 26.13 9.81
N GLU A 255 9.07 26.16 10.99
CA GLU A 255 9.38 27.10 12.07
C GLU A 255 10.47 26.59 13.03
N GLU A 256 10.87 25.31 12.96
CA GLU A 256 11.92 24.73 13.83
C GLU A 256 13.30 24.61 13.18
N LEU A 257 13.47 25.04 11.92
CA LEU A 257 14.81 25.19 11.34
C LEU A 257 15.42 26.50 11.88
N PRO A 258 16.60 26.46 12.54
CA PRO A 258 17.29 27.69 12.92
C PRO A 258 17.50 28.53 11.67
N PRO A 259 17.25 29.85 11.70
CA PRO A 259 17.37 30.69 10.51
C PRO A 259 18.77 30.50 9.94
N ALA A 260 18.83 30.02 8.70
CA ALA A 260 20.06 30.00 7.92
C ALA A 260 20.59 31.43 7.96
N GLU A 261 21.78 31.60 8.54
CA GLU A 261 22.48 32.88 8.60
C GLU A 261 22.37 33.56 7.23
N GLU A 262 21.63 34.66 7.22
CA GLU A 262 21.54 35.58 6.11
C GLU A 262 22.98 35.91 5.70
N GLN A 263 23.44 35.34 4.59
CA GLN A 263 24.72 35.65 3.99
C GLN A 263 24.73 37.14 3.66
N ARG A 264 25.25 37.94 4.60
CA ARG A 264 25.58 39.35 4.41
C ARG A 264 26.34 39.50 3.08
N PRO A 265 25.84 40.29 2.12
CA PRO A 265 26.63 40.61 0.95
C PRO A 265 27.83 41.43 1.40
N LEU A 266 29.03 40.89 1.20
CA LEU A 266 30.28 41.61 1.35
C LEU A 266 30.31 42.74 0.31
N LEU A 267 29.96 43.96 0.73
CA LEU A 267 30.23 45.17 -0.02
C LEU A 267 31.75 45.30 -0.26
N PRO A 268 32.21 45.59 -1.49
CA PRO A 268 33.60 45.90 -1.73
C PRO A 268 33.93 47.25 -1.10
N ARG A 269 34.92 47.28 -0.20
CA ARG A 269 35.52 48.53 0.27
C ARG A 269 36.27 49.18 -0.91
N ALA A 270 35.89 50.43 -1.20
CA ALA A 270 36.70 51.38 -1.96
C ALA A 270 38.00 51.72 -1.22
#